data_AF-C8NCS0-F1
#
_entry.id   AF-C8NCS0-F1
#
_cell.length_a   1.000
_cell.length_b   1.000
_cell.length_c   1.000
_cell.angle_alpha   90.00
_cell.angle_beta   90.00
_cell.angle_gamma   90.00
#
_symmetry.space_group_name_H-M   'P 1'
#
loop_
_entity.id
_entity.type
_entity.pdbx_description
1 polymer ?
#
loop_
_entity_poly.entity_id
_entity_poly.type
_entity_poly.pdbx_seq_one_letter_code
_entity_poly.pdbx_strand_id
1 'polypeptide(L)' 'KLMGAEVKIAKRNELHRFAVLPKRWVVERSFSWLEKNRRLWKNCERKLSTSLQMVALAFLGVLLRRL' A
#
# COMPACT_ATOMS: atom_id res chain seq x y z
N LYS A 1 -7.00 -14.87 -6.81
CA LYS A 1 -7.77 -13.95 -5.93
C LYS A 1 -7.10 -13.97 -4.56
N LEU A 2 -6.32 -12.96 -4.18
CA LEU A 2 -5.53 -13.01 -2.94
C LEU A 2 -6.35 -12.79 -1.66
N MET A 3 -7.54 -12.18 -1.75
CA MET A 3 -8.41 -11.87 -0.59
C MET A 3 -9.90 -11.78 -1.00
N GLY A 4 -10.35 -12.51 -2.02
CA GLY A 4 -11.73 -12.40 -2.54
C GLY A 4 -12.08 -11.08 -3.28
N ALA A 5 -11.22 -10.06 -3.23
CA ALA A 5 -11.39 -8.81 -3.97
C ALA A 5 -11.07 -8.96 -5.48
N GLU A 6 -11.86 -8.29 -6.32
CA GLU A 6 -11.53 -8.09 -7.74
C GLU A 6 -10.44 -7.03 -7.88
N VAL A 7 -9.25 -7.45 -8.29
CA VAL A 7 -8.11 -6.57 -8.51
C VAL A 7 -7.89 -6.40 -10.01
N LYS A 8 -7.97 -5.16 -10.48
CA LYS A 8 -7.58 -4.79 -11.86
C LYS A 8 -6.13 -4.32 -11.84
N ILE A 9 -5.25 -5.07 -12.51
CA ILE A 9 -3.83 -4.75 -12.61
C ILE A 9 -3.58 -4.12 -13.98
N ALA A 10 -2.98 -2.93 -14.00
CA ALA A 10 -2.54 -2.30 -15.25
C ALA A 10 -1.33 -3.06 -15.81
N LYS A 11 -1.38 -3.46 -17.09
CA LYS A 11 -0.25 -4.10 -17.77
C LYS A 11 0.85 -3.09 -18.06
N ARG A 12 2.11 -3.44 -17.75
CA ARG A 12 3.28 -2.57 -17.98
C ARG A 12 3.63 -2.38 -19.46
N ASN A 13 3.12 -3.24 -20.34
CA ASN A 13 3.44 -3.22 -21.78
C ASN A 13 2.63 -2.18 -22.58
N GLU A 14 1.70 -1.45 -21.95
CA GLU A 14 0.82 -0.47 -22.62
C GLU A 14 1.07 0.97 -22.10
N LEU A 15 2.34 1.30 -21.82
CA LEU A 15 2.77 2.59 -21.25
C LEU A 15 2.29 3.83 -22.02
N HIS A 16 1.99 3.69 -23.32
CA HIS A 16 1.57 4.79 -24.19
C HIS A 16 0.07 5.11 -24.10
N ARG A 17 -0.73 4.26 -23.40
CA ARG A 17 -2.15 4.51 -23.17
C ARG A 17 -2.40 4.72 -21.68
N PHE A 18 -2.75 5.95 -21.31
CA PHE A 18 -3.17 6.27 -19.96
C PHE A 18 -4.58 5.71 -19.71
N ALA A 19 -4.65 4.53 -19.09
CA ALA A 19 -5.91 3.96 -18.63
C ALA A 19 -6.27 4.54 -17.25
N VAL A 20 -7.43 5.18 -17.15
CA VAL A 20 -7.96 5.66 -15.87
C VAL A 20 -8.52 4.45 -15.10
N LEU A 21 -7.78 3.98 -14.10
CA LEU A 21 -8.28 2.96 -13.17
C LEU A 21 -9.03 3.64 -12.01
N PRO A 22 -10.33 3.38 -11.84
CA PRO A 22 -11.07 3.92 -10.71
C PRO A 22 -10.44 3.40 -9.40
N LYS A 23 -10.21 4.32 -8.45
CA LYS A 23 -9.62 4.09 -7.12
C LYS A 23 -8.10 3.80 -7.06
N ARG A 24 -7.37 3.88 -8.19
CA ARG A 24 -5.89 3.72 -8.20
C ARG A 24 -5.18 4.70 -7.25
N TRP A 25 -5.65 5.94 -7.20
CA TRP A 25 -5.08 6.98 -6.33
C TRP A 25 -5.11 6.60 -4.84
N VAL A 26 -6.12 5.83 -4.40
CA VAL A 26 -6.23 5.43 -2.99
C VAL A 26 -5.09 4.49 -2.64
N VAL A 27 -4.81 3.53 -3.51
CA VAL A 27 -3.74 2.55 -3.36
C VAL A 27 -2.37 3.24 -3.37
N GLU A 28 -2.12 4.08 -4.37
CA GLU A 28 -0.86 4.85 -4.47
C GLU A 28 -0.65 5.77 -3.25
N ARG A 29 -1.72 6.40 -2.76
CA ARG A 29 -1.68 7.25 -1.56
C ARG A 29 -1.40 6.45 -0.29
N SER A 30 -1.99 5.27 -0.14
CA SER A 30 -1.69 4.36 0.97
C SER A 30 -0.23 3.92 0.96
N PHE A 31 0.32 3.59 -0.22
CA PHE A 31 1.75 3.27 -0.35
C PHE A 31 2.66 4.45 0.00
N SER A 32 2.30 5.67 -0.42
CA SER A 32 3.05 6.88 -0.04
C SER A 32 3.11 7.10 1.47
N TRP A 33 2.03 6.80 2.22
CA TRP A 33 2.08 6.86 3.68
C TRP A 33 2.95 5.78 4.32
N LEU A 34 2.97 4.58 3.73
CA LEU A 34 3.81 3.49 4.19
C LEU A 34 5.29 3.80 3.95
N GLU A 35 5.62 4.41 2.81
CA GLU A 35 6.99 4.83 2.47
C GLU A 35 7.56 5.86 3.46
N LYS A 36 6.71 6.73 4.04
CA LYS A 36 7.11 7.66 5.10
C LYS A 36 7.55 6.94 6.39
N ASN A 37 7.12 5.72 6.62
CA ASN A 37 7.55 4.90 7.76
C ASN A 37 8.83 4.14 7.42
N ARG A 38 9.98 4.77 7.67
CA ARG A 38 11.33 4.26 7.31
C ARG A 38 11.61 2.82 7.75
N ARG A 39 11.02 2.37 8.87
CA ARG A 39 11.16 1.00 9.39
C ARG A 39 10.59 -0.05 8.43
N LEU A 40 9.50 0.26 7.75
CA LEU A 40 8.80 -0.66 6.86
C LEU A 40 9.50 -0.82 5.50
N TRP A 41 10.25 0.20 5.07
CA TRP A 41 10.94 0.24 3.77
C TRP A 41 12.17 -0.67 3.70
N LYS A 42 12.99 -0.72 4.76
CA LYS A 42 14.28 -1.45 4.75
C LYS A 42 14.28 -2.76 5.53
N ASN A 43 13.44 -2.89 6.55
CA ASN A 43 13.46 -4.05 7.43
C ASN A 43 12.34 -5.01 7.03
N CYS A 44 12.66 -5.97 6.17
CA CYS A 44 11.83 -7.18 6.07
C CYS A 44 11.97 -7.94 7.40
N GLU A 45 10.92 -7.88 8.22
CA GLU A 45 10.93 -8.59 9.50
C GLU A 45 10.93 -10.11 9.26
N ARG A 46 11.63 -10.85 10.13
CA ARG A 46 11.76 -12.31 10.02
C ARG A 46 10.41 -13.03 10.13
N LYS A 47 9.45 -12.44 10.84
CA LYS A 47 8.11 -13.00 11.05
C LYS A 47 7.07 -12.14 10.33
N LEU A 48 6.12 -12.78 9.65
CA LEU A 48 5.01 -12.10 8.98
C LEU A 48 4.05 -11.42 9.96
N SER A 49 3.89 -11.99 11.17
CA SER A 49 3.02 -11.43 12.20
C SER A 49 3.48 -10.06 12.68
N THR A 50 4.79 -9.89 12.86
CA THR A 50 5.37 -8.64 13.34
C THR A 50 5.32 -7.57 12.23
N SER A 51 5.54 -7.95 10.97
CA SER A 51 5.42 -7.01 9.85
C SER A 51 3.97 -6.53 9.67
N LEU A 52 2.98 -7.40 9.86
CA LEU A 52 1.56 -7.03 9.85
C LEU A 52 1.22 -6.02 10.96
N GLN A 53 1.73 -6.24 12.17
CA GLN A 53 1.53 -5.30 13.29
C GLN A 53 2.15 -3.92 13.00
N MET A 54 3.34 -3.88 12.38
CA MET A 54 3.98 -2.62 12.01
C MET A 54 3.18 -1.84 10.96
N VAL A 55 2.59 -2.53 9.96
CA VAL A 55 1.70 -1.90 8.98
C VAL A 55 0.45 -1.32 9.67
N ALA A 56 -0.15 -2.06 10.60
CA ALA A 56 -1.31 -1.58 11.34
C ALA A 56 -0.99 -0.31 12.17
N LEU A 57 0.15 -0.30 12.86
CA LEU A 57 0.63 0.87 13.62
C LEU A 57 0.91 2.07 12.71
N ALA A 58 1.48 1.84 11.52
CA ALA A 58 1.71 2.89 10.55
C ALA A 58 0.41 3.59 10.14
N PHE A 59 -0.65 2.84 9.87
CA PHE A 59 -1.97 3.39 9.55
C PHE A 59 -2.63 4.06 10.75
N LEU A 60 -2.51 3.50 11.95
CA LEU A 60 -2.99 4.12 13.19
C LEU A 60 -2.38 5.52 13.37
N GLY A 61 -1.07 5.65 13.20
CA GLY A 61 -0.39 6.95 13.27
C GLY A 61 -0.78 7.92 12.16
N VAL A 62 -1.23 7.45 11.00
CA VAL A 62 -1.81 8.32 9.95
C VAL A 62 -3.19 8.81 10.36
N LEU A 63 -4.03 7.94 10.93
CA LEU A 63 -5.38 8.30 11.41
C LEU A 63 -5.31 9.29 12.57
N LEU A 64 -4.42 9.06 13.53
CA LEU A 64 -4.21 9.95 14.68
C LEU A 64 -3.72 11.35 14.30
N ARG A 65 -3.04 11.51 13.16
CA ARG A 65 -2.60 12.83 12.65
C ARG A 65 -3.67 13.55 11.82
N ARG A 66 -4.79 12.89 11.54
CA ARG A 66 -5.88 13.39 10.71
C ARG A 66 -7.14 13.69 11.49
N LEU A 67 -7.31 13.05 12.64
CA LEU A 67 -8.19 13.51 13.72
C LEU A 67 -7.65 14.80 14.29
#